data_AF-A0A9X7VVU2-F1
#
_entry.id   AF-A0A9X7VVU2-F1
#
_cell.length_a   1.000
_cell.length_b   1.000
_cell.length_c   1.000
_cell.angle_alpha   90.00
_cell.angle_beta   90.00
_cell.angle_gamma   90.00
#
_symmetry.space_group_name_H-M   'P 1'
#
loop_
_entity.id
_entity.type
_entity.pdbx_description
1 polymer ?
#
loop_
_entity_poly.entity_id
_entity_poly.type
_entity_poly.pdbx_seq_one_letter_code
_entity_poly.pdbx_strand_id
1 'polypeptide(L)' 'MTYREDMVQCIYCHEFRPLELMTSVFRTGFVQHKGVTYPLGVCATCSETVHRSARSADSLTSGSDGIGK' A
#
# COMPACT_ATOMS: atom_id res chain seq x y z
N MET A 1 -2.67 -27.53 -1.75
CA MET A 1 -2.61 -26.06 -1.92
C MET A 1 -1.15 -25.68 -2.02
N THR A 2 -0.77 -24.96 -3.09
CA THR A 2 0.62 -24.52 -3.28
C THR A 2 0.73 -23.08 -2.76
N TYR A 3 1.69 -22.84 -1.89
CA TYR A 3 1.96 -21.53 -1.30
C TYR A 3 3.25 -20.96 -1.89
N ARG A 4 3.24 -19.68 -2.24
CA ARG A 4 4.38 -18.99 -2.85
C ARG A 4 4.68 -17.69 -2.11
N GLU A 5 5.89 -17.60 -1.56
CA GLU A 5 6.38 -16.45 -0.79
C GLU A 5 7.30 -15.53 -1.61
N ASP A 6 7.68 -15.96 -2.81
CA ASP A 6 8.49 -15.18 -3.76
C ASP A 6 7.72 -14.01 -4.37
N MET A 7 6.40 -14.11 -4.41
CA MET A 7 5.49 -13.14 -5.01
C MET A 7 4.42 -12.71 -4.00
N VAL A 8 4.14 -11.41 -3.95
CA VAL A 8 3.16 -10.80 -3.06
C VAL A 8 2.24 -9.91 -3.90
N GLN A 9 0.93 -9.92 -3.66
CA GLN A 9 0.02 -8.99 -4.34
C GLN A 9 -0.10 -7.68 -3.54
N CYS A 10 0.11 -6.55 -4.22
CA CYS A 10 -0.10 -5.23 -3.61
C CYS A 10 -1.59 -4.93 -3.45
N ILE A 11 -2.02 -4.51 -2.26
CA ILE A 11 -3.43 -4.19 -2.00
C ILE A 11 -3.93 -2.92 -2.68
N TYR A 12 -3.03 -2.03 -3.12
CA TYR A 12 -3.40 -0.76 -3.74
C TYR A 12 -3.50 -0.87 -5.26
N CYS A 13 -2.49 -1.44 -5.92
CA CYS A 13 -2.47 -1.56 -7.39
C CYS A 13 -2.92 -2.94 -7.89
N HIS A 14 -3.15 -3.91 -7.01
CA HIS A 14 -3.52 -5.29 -7.33
C HIS A 14 -2.53 -6.06 -8.22
N GLU A 15 -1.33 -5.53 -8.44
CA GLU A 15 -0.28 -6.22 -9.16
C GLU A 15 0.51 -7.18 -8.26
N PHE A 16 0.93 -8.30 -8.83
CA PHE A 16 1.89 -9.21 -8.20
C PHE A 16 3.30 -8.66 -8.37
N ARG A 17 4.02 -8.53 -7.26
CA ARG A 17 5.39 -8.02 -7.22
C ARG A 17 6.29 -8.99 -6.44
N PRO A 18 7.59 -9.09 -6.80
CA PRO A 18 8.58 -9.78 -5.99
C PRO A 18 8.61 -9.27 -4.55
N LEU A 19 8.86 -10.16 -3.59
CA LEU A 19 8.97 -9.80 -2.17
C LEU A 19 9.96 -8.66 -1.91
N GLU A 20 11.07 -8.60 -2.65
CA GLU A 20 12.09 -7.54 -2.56
C GLU A 20 11.58 -6.13 -2.93
N LEU A 21 10.49 -6.03 -3.68
CA LEU A 21 9.86 -4.76 -4.06
C LEU A 21 8.72 -4.33 -3.11
N MET A 22 8.49 -5.11 -2.04
CA MET A 22 7.46 -4.83 -1.05
C MET A 22 8.04 -4.07 0.15
N THR A 23 7.34 -3.02 0.57
CA THR A 23 7.66 -2.28 1.79
C THR A 23 7.12 -3.00 3.02
N SER A 24 5.98 -3.68 2.88
CA SER A 24 5.35 -4.43 3.97
C SER A 24 4.57 -5.62 3.44
N VAL A 25 4.59 -6.73 4.18
CA VAL A 25 3.80 -7.93 3.91
C VAL A 25 2.95 -8.25 5.13
N PHE A 26 1.67 -8.53 4.92
CA PHE A 26 0.73 -8.81 6.00
C PHE A 26 0.84 -10.27 6.44
N ARG A 27 0.93 -10.51 7.75
CA ARG A 27 0.99 -11.86 8.32
C ARG A 27 -0.28 -12.69 8.10
N THR A 28 -1.43 -12.03 7.95
CA THR A 28 -2.75 -12.68 7.87
C THR A 28 -3.51 -12.37 6.58
N GLY A 29 -2.92 -11.61 5.65
CA GLY A 29 -3.55 -11.24 4.39
C GLY A 29 -3.09 -12.13 3.26
N PHE A 30 -4.02 -12.83 2.60
CA PHE A 30 -3.73 -13.74 1.49
C PHE A 30 -4.75 -13.63 0.37
N VAL A 31 -4.32 -13.94 -0.85
CA VAL A 31 -5.16 -14.06 -2.05
C VAL A 31 -4.90 -15.39 -2.73
N GLN A 32 -5.94 -15.97 -3.33
CA GLN A 32 -5.79 -17.13 -4.22
C GLN A 32 -5.83 -16.71 -5.68
N HIS A 33 -4.83 -17.11 -6.45
CA HIS A 33 -4.80 -16.93 -7.90
C HIS A 33 -4.39 -18.24 -8.57
N LYS A 34 -5.26 -18.78 -9.42
CA LYS A 34 -5.05 -20.05 -10.16
C LYS A 34 -4.64 -21.22 -9.25
N GLY A 35 -5.27 -21.34 -8.08
CA GLY A 35 -5.00 -22.42 -7.11
C GLY A 35 -3.72 -22.26 -6.29
N VAL A 36 -3.00 -21.15 -6.45
CA VAL A 36 -1.82 -20.79 -5.65
C VAL A 36 -2.21 -19.68 -4.68
N THR A 37 -1.77 -19.81 -3.43
CA THR A 37 -1.99 -18.78 -2.40
C THR A 37 -0.77 -17.87 -2.32
N TYR A 38 -1.02 -16.56 -2.41
CA TYR A 38 -0.01 -15.52 -2.31
C TYR A 38 -0.33 -14.60 -1.13
N PRO A 39 0.68 -14.14 -0.39
CA PRO A 39 0.49 -13.10 0.62
C PRO A 39 0.07 -11.76 -0.01
N LEU A 40 -0.58 -10.93 0.81
CA LEU A 40 -0.91 -9.54 0.50
C LEU A 40 0.11 -8.60 1.16
N GLY A 41 0.37 -7.47 0.51
CA GLY A 41 1.28 -6.46 1.02
C GLY A 41 1.13 -5.10 0.35
N VAL A 42 2.13 -4.25 0.52
CA VAL A 42 2.22 -2.92 -0.07
C VAL A 42 3.55 -2.80 -0.80
N CYS A 43 3.52 -2.45 -2.09
CA CYS A 43 4.73 -2.21 -2.86
C CYS A 43 5.33 -0.83 -2.57
N ALA A 44 6.64 -0.68 -2.82
CA ALA A 44 7.36 0.58 -2.63
C ALA A 44 6.69 1.78 -3.32
N THR A 45 6.30 1.62 -4.58
CA THR A 45 5.67 2.69 -5.38
C THR A 45 4.35 3.20 -4.77
N CYS A 46 3.48 2.28 -4.34
CA CYS A 46 2.21 2.67 -3.72
C CYS A 46 2.43 3.26 -2.33
N SER A 47 3.39 2.74 -1.55
CA SER A 47 3.76 3.30 -0.25
C SER A 47 4.22 4.76 -0.36
N GLU A 48 5.12 5.05 -1.30
CA GLU A 48 5.59 6.41 -1.58
C GLU A 48 4.45 7.35 -2.01
N THR A 49 3.55 6.86 -2.87
CA THR A 49 2.40 7.63 -3.36
C THR A 49 1.46 8.02 -2.22
N VAL A 50 1.14 7.07 -1.34
CA VAL A 50 0.29 7.31 -0.16
C VAL A 50 0.96 8.29 0.80
N HIS A 51 2.26 8.12 1.08
CA HIS A 51 3.01 9.02 1.95
C HIS A 51 3.09 10.45 1.39
N ARG A 52 3.25 10.59 0.07
CA ARG A 52 3.23 11.90 -0.61
C ARG A 52 1.86 12.57 -0.50
N SER A 53 0.78 11.82 -0.74
CA SER A 53 -0.59 12.34 -0.60
C SER A 53 -0.90 12.76 0.84
N ALA A 54 -0.43 12.02 1.83
CA ALA A 54 -0.59 12.37 3.24
C ALA A 54 0.15 13.67 3.61
N ARG A 55 1.38 13.87 3.13
CA ARG A 55 2.13 15.12 3.36
C ARG A 55 1.49 16.33 2.70
N SER A 56 0.89 16.18 1.52
CA SER A 56 0.23 17.30 0.84
C SER A 56 -1.08 17.71 1.51
N ALA A 57 -1.77 16.80 2.21
CA ALA A 57 -3.01 17.08 2.92
C ALA A 57 -2.79 17.85 4.25
N ASP A 58 -1.65 17.66 4.90
CA ASP A 58 -1.30 18.35 6.15
C ASP A 58 -1.11 19.87 5.94
N SER A 59 -0.58 20.26 4.79
CA SER A 59 -0.33 21.67 4.41
C SER A 59 -1.60 22.51 4.16
N LEU A 60 -2.80 21.92 4.21
CA LEU A 60 -4.08 22.61 3.96
C LEU A 60 -4.87 22.94 5.25
N THR A 61 -4.33 22.66 6.44
CA THR A 61 -5.03 22.93 7.71
C THR A 61 -4.55 24.17 8.47
N SER A 62 -3.52 24.88 7.97
CA SER A 62 -3.06 26.15 8.56
C SER A 62 -3.60 27.35 7.79
N GLY A 63 -4.88 27.67 7.98
CA GLY A 63 -5.50 28.83 7.31
C GLY A 63 -6.94 29.07 7.77
N SER A 64 -7.16 29.27 9.06
CA SER A 64 -8.47 29.69 9.59
C SER A 64 -8.31 30.63 10.78
N ASP A 65 -7.75 31.81 10.55
CA ASP A 65 -7.95 32.94 11.46
C ASP A 65 -8.06 34.23 10.66
N GLY A 66 -9.28 34.76 10.63
CA GLY A 66 -9.66 35.93 9.86
C GLY A 66 -11.08 36.39 10.20
N ILE A 67 -11.34 36.59 11.50
CA ILE A 67 -12.49 37.33 11.99
C ILE A 67 -12.31 38.80 11.58
N GLY A 68 -13.27 39.36 10.86
CA GLY A 68 -13.40 40.81 10.71
C GLY A 68 -14.14 41.26 9.46
N LYS A 69 -15.46 41.48 9.56
CA LYS A 69 -16.05 42.78 9.87
C LYS A 69 -17.56 42.69 9.98
#